data_AF-A0A2H6NDZ0-F1
#
_entry.id   AF-A0A2H6NDZ0-F1
#
_cell.length_a   1.000
_cell.length_b   1.000
_cell.length_c   1.000
_cell.angle_alpha   90.00
_cell.angle_beta   90.00
_cell.angle_gamma   90.00
#
_symmetry.space_group_name_H-M   'P 1'
#
loop_
_entity.id
_entity.type
_entity.pdbx_description
1 polymer ?
#
loop_
_entity_poly.entity_id
_entity_poly.type
_entity_poly.pdbx_seq_one_letter_code
_entity_poly.pdbx_strand_id
1 'polypeptide(L)'
;EFVVTSSSPLAADRVGPTILNKIEAALMNQNLSVDVVDQCLICLKEEWMNKVKVLFKFTKVDSRPKEDTQKLLSILGASEEDNVKLLKFWMTGLSKTYKSHLMSTVRSPTSLESRT
;
A
#
# COMPACT_ATOMS: atom_id res chain seq x y z
N GLU A 1 -28.61 -19.81 -4.18
CA GLU A 1 -28.41 -19.00 -2.96
C GLU A 1 -26.95 -19.12 -2.56
N PHE A 2 -26.29 -18.01 -2.23
CA PHE A 2 -24.89 -18.01 -1.82
C PHE A 2 -24.83 -17.75 -0.32
N VAL A 3 -24.21 -18.65 0.45
CA VAL A 3 -23.98 -18.49 1.89
C VAL A 3 -22.49 -18.25 2.11
N VAL A 4 -22.15 -17.12 2.74
CA VAL A 4 -20.78 -16.75 3.07
C VAL A 4 -20.60 -16.82 4.58
N THR A 5 -19.64 -17.60 5.05
CA THR A 5 -19.29 -17.73 6.47
C THR A 5 -17.86 -17.25 6.71
N SER A 6 -17.64 -16.57 7.84
CA SER A 6 -16.32 -16.08 8.27
C SER A 6 -16.18 -16.24 9.78
N SER A 7 -14.96 -16.50 10.24
CA SER A 7 -14.60 -16.45 11.65
C SER A 7 -14.20 -15.06 12.12
N SER A 8 -14.20 -14.05 11.23
CA SER A 8 -13.88 -12.66 11.60
C SER A 8 -14.97 -12.08 12.52
N PRO A 9 -14.61 -11.23 13.50
CA PRO A 9 -15.59 -10.54 14.33
C PRO A 9 -16.54 -9.69 13.47
N LEU A 10 -17.85 -9.75 13.74
CA LEU A 10 -18.92 -9.14 12.93
C LEU A 10 -18.80 -7.63 12.64
N ALA A 11 -17.95 -6.92 13.37
CA ALA A 11 -17.74 -5.47 13.24
C ALA A 11 -16.33 -5.08 12.74
N ALA A 12 -15.40 -6.04 12.60
CA ALA A 12 -14.02 -5.75 12.25
C ALA A 12 -13.86 -5.24 10.81
N ASP A 13 -14.71 -5.71 9.89
CA ASP A 13 -14.55 -5.47 8.45
C ASP A 13 -15.33 -4.23 7.95
N ARG A 14 -15.91 -3.41 8.84
CA ARG A 14 -16.86 -2.34 8.46
C ARG A 14 -16.23 -0.96 8.22
N VAL A 15 -15.00 -0.73 8.67
CA VAL A 15 -14.42 0.62 8.70
C VAL A 15 -13.21 0.75 7.77
N GLY A 16 -12.58 -0.35 7.39
CA GLY A 16 -11.39 -0.31 6.54
C GLY A 16 -11.19 -1.58 5.72
N PRO A 17 -10.19 -1.57 4.82
CA PRO A 17 -9.31 -0.44 4.49
C PRO A 17 -9.97 0.61 3.59
N THR A 18 -9.39 1.82 3.50
CA THR A 18 -9.95 2.92 2.68
C THR A 18 -10.14 2.55 1.21
N ILE A 19 -9.28 1.70 0.63
CA ILE A 19 -9.48 1.18 -0.73
C ILE A 19 -10.78 0.38 -0.86
N LEU A 20 -11.14 -0.42 0.15
CA LEU A 20 -12.37 -1.22 0.15
C LEU A 20 -13.59 -0.29 0.17
N ASN A 21 -13.59 0.71 1.05
CA ASN A 21 -14.66 1.70 1.14
C ASN A 21 -14.86 2.46 -0.19
N LYS A 22 -13.77 2.81 -0.88
CA LYS A 22 -13.85 3.46 -2.21
C LYS A 22 -14.39 2.53 -3.28
N ILE A 23 -14.01 1.25 -3.27
CA ILE A 23 -14.53 0.23 -4.20
C ILE A 23 -16.03 0.01 -3.94
N GLU A 24 -16.43 -0.14 -2.69
CA GLU A 24 -17.85 -0.28 -2.31
C GLU A 24 -18.66 0.93 -2.79
N ALA A 25 -18.21 2.15 -2.52
CA ALA A 25 -18.87 3.36 -2.99
C ALA A 25 -18.98 3.44 -4.52
N ALA A 26 -17.96 2.99 -5.26
CA ALA A 26 -17.98 2.92 -6.71
C ALA A 26 -19.01 1.89 -7.22
N LEU A 27 -19.06 0.71 -6.58
CA LEU A 27 -20.01 -0.36 -6.93
C LEU A 27 -21.47 -0.01 -6.59
N MET A 28 -21.70 0.76 -5.52
CA MET A 28 -23.04 1.22 -5.15
C MET A 28 -23.56 2.32 -6.09
N ASN A 29 -22.69 3.01 -6.82
CA ASN A 29 -23.06 4.13 -7.68
C ASN A 29 -23.58 3.66 -9.04
N GLN A 30 -24.90 3.62 -9.19
CA GLN A 30 -25.58 3.20 -10.42
C GLN A 30 -25.38 4.16 -11.62
N ASN A 31 -24.78 5.34 -11.40
CA ASN A 31 -24.46 6.28 -12.47
C ASN A 31 -23.10 6.03 -13.13
N LEU A 32 -22.28 5.13 -12.59
CA LEU A 32 -21.00 4.75 -13.17
C LEU A 32 -21.20 3.57 -14.12
N SER A 33 -20.61 3.65 -15.31
CA SER A 33 -20.53 2.49 -16.19
C SER A 33 -19.53 1.48 -15.63
N VAL A 34 -19.67 0.22 -16.06
CA VAL A 34 -18.76 -0.86 -15.68
C VAL A 34 -17.31 -0.52 -16.03
N ASP A 35 -17.07 0.04 -17.23
CA ASP A 35 -15.72 0.44 -17.66
C ASP A 35 -15.10 1.52 -16.75
N VAL A 36 -15.93 2.45 -16.24
CA VAL A 36 -15.48 3.49 -15.30
C VAL A 36 -15.13 2.88 -13.95
N VAL A 37 -15.91 1.90 -13.48
CA VAL A 37 -15.61 1.16 -12.24
C VAL A 37 -14.32 0.34 -12.39
N ASP A 38 -14.12 -0.32 -13.54
CA ASP A 38 -12.91 -1.08 -13.84
C ASP A 38 -11.67 -0.16 -13.84
N GLN A 39 -11.76 1.02 -14.47
CA GLN A 39 -10.67 1.98 -14.40
C GLN A 39 -10.46 2.49 -12.97
N CYS A 40 -11.53 2.82 -12.24
CA CYS A 40 -11.42 3.23 -10.84
C CYS A 40 -10.65 2.19 -10.02
N LEU A 41 -10.94 0.90 -10.22
CA LEU A 41 -10.25 -0.19 -9.55
C LEU A 41 -8.76 -0.28 -9.93
N ILE A 42 -8.41 -0.10 -11.21
CA ILE A 42 -7.02 -0.07 -11.67
C ILE A 42 -6.27 1.10 -11.02
N CYS A 43 -6.81 2.32 -11.12
CA CYS A 43 -6.23 3.52 -10.53
C CYS A 43 -6.02 3.37 -9.01
N LEU A 44 -7.02 2.83 -8.30
CA LEU A 44 -6.91 2.58 -6.86
C LEU A 44 -5.82 1.57 -6.54
N LYS A 45 -5.75 0.45 -7.27
CA LYS A 45 -4.69 -0.55 -7.06
C LYS A 45 -3.31 0.06 -7.30
N GLU A 46 -3.15 0.89 -8.33
CA GLU A 46 -1.89 1.57 -8.63
C GLU A 46 -1.49 2.57 -7.55
N GLU A 47 -2.43 3.41 -7.08
CA GLU A 47 -2.22 4.35 -5.97
C GLU A 47 -1.69 3.62 -4.74
N TRP A 48 -2.37 2.54 -4.34
CA TRP A 48 -2.01 1.76 -3.15
C TRP A 48 -0.70 1.00 -3.33
N MET A 49 -0.43 0.46 -4.52
CA MET A 49 0.87 -0.15 -4.81
C MET A 49 2.02 0.86 -4.80
N ASN A 50 1.78 2.11 -5.21
CA ASN A 50 2.79 3.16 -5.09
C ASN A 50 3.06 3.52 -3.62
N LYS A 51 2.03 3.58 -2.76
CA LYS A 51 2.21 3.72 -1.30
C LYS A 51 3.05 2.57 -0.72
N VAL A 52 2.80 1.32 -1.17
CA VAL A 52 3.60 0.14 -0.78
C VAL A 52 5.07 0.28 -1.18
N LYS A 53 5.34 0.73 -2.41
CA LYS A 53 6.72 0.96 -2.89
C LYS A 53 7.45 2.01 -2.04
N VAL A 54 6.78 3.12 -1.72
CA VAL A 54 7.31 4.19 -0.85
C VAL A 54 7.60 3.64 0.55
N LEU A 55 6.64 2.93 1.15
CA LEU A 55 6.81 2.32 2.46
C LEU A 55 7.97 1.30 2.48
N PHE A 56 8.11 0.49 1.43
CA PHE A 56 9.21 -0.47 1.31
C PHE A 56 10.57 0.23 1.25
N LYS A 57 10.72 1.29 0.43
CA LYS A 57 11.95 2.10 0.39
C LYS A 57 12.27 2.65 1.78
N PHE A 58 11.29 3.25 2.44
CA PHE A 58 11.49 3.93 3.71
C PHE A 58 11.88 2.96 4.85
N THR A 59 11.23 1.79 4.89
CA THR A 59 11.37 0.86 6.03
C THR A 59 12.43 -0.23 5.81
N LYS A 60 12.63 -0.71 4.58
CA LYS A 60 13.52 -1.85 4.28
C LYS A 60 14.85 -1.44 3.68
N VAL A 61 14.88 -0.32 2.97
CA VAL A 61 16.09 0.15 2.28
C VAL A 61 16.76 1.24 3.10
N ASP A 62 16.01 2.27 3.51
CA ASP A 62 16.55 3.37 4.33
C ASP A 62 16.59 3.05 5.83
N SER A 63 15.92 1.96 6.26
CA SER A 63 15.84 1.51 7.65
C SER A 63 15.48 2.64 8.64
N ARG A 64 14.56 3.52 8.23
CA ARG A 64 14.13 4.68 9.02
C ARG A 64 13.45 4.27 10.32
N PRO A 65 13.52 5.10 11.38
CA PRO A 65 12.89 4.81 12.66
C PRO A 65 11.35 4.72 12.54
N LYS A 66 10.75 4.08 13.55
CA LYS A 66 9.29 3.87 13.61
C LYS A 66 8.52 5.19 13.61
N GLU A 67 9.03 6.22 14.28
CA GLU A 67 8.40 7.53 14.34
C GLU A 67 8.25 8.16 12.95
N ASP A 68 9.33 8.18 12.17
CA ASP A 68 9.31 8.68 10.79
C ASP A 68 8.38 7.86 9.91
N THR A 69 8.31 6.54 10.14
CA THR A 69 7.38 5.66 9.43
C THR A 69 5.92 6.02 9.73
N GLN A 70 5.59 6.35 10.98
CA GLN A 70 4.23 6.80 11.33
C GLN A 70 3.88 8.14 10.70
N LYS A 71 4.84 9.09 10.69
CA LYS A 71 4.67 10.38 9.99
C LYS A 71 4.41 10.17 8.50
N LEU A 72 5.17 9.29 7.85
CA LEU A 72 4.96 8.92 6.45
C LEU A 72 3.57 8.32 6.22
N LEU A 73 3.13 7.38 7.07
CA LEU A 73 1.80 6.77 6.95
C LEU A 73 0.68 7.79 7.09
N SER A 74 0.84 8.78 7.98
CA SER A 74 -0.11 9.90 8.11
C SER A 74 -0.16 10.74 6.82
N ILE A 75 1.00 11.12 6.27
CA ILE A 75 1.09 11.89 5.01
C ILE A 75 0.48 11.14 3.83
N LEU A 76 0.64 9.82 3.77
CA LEU A 76 0.06 8.97 2.72
C LEU A 76 -1.45 8.70 2.92
N GLY A 77 -2.06 9.20 4.00
CA GLY A 77 -3.45 8.93 4.34
C GLY A 77 -3.69 7.45 4.63
N ALA A 78 -2.74 6.78 5.27
CA ALA A 78 -2.73 5.34 5.52
C ALA A 78 -2.32 4.99 6.95
N SER A 79 -2.56 5.89 7.92
CA SER A 79 -2.25 5.69 9.34
C SER A 79 -3.24 4.76 10.06
N GLU A 80 -4.42 4.53 9.50
CA GLU A 80 -5.42 3.61 10.06
C GLU A 80 -4.92 2.16 10.07
N GLU A 81 -5.36 1.37 11.06
CA GLU A 81 -4.83 0.03 11.30
C GLU A 81 -4.97 -0.90 10.08
N ASP A 82 -6.14 -0.94 9.44
CA ASP A 82 -6.39 -1.81 8.29
C ASP A 82 -5.59 -1.38 7.06
N ASN A 83 -5.40 -0.08 6.87
CA ASN A 83 -4.54 0.46 5.83
C ASN A 83 -3.08 0.03 6.05
N VAL A 84 -2.58 0.12 7.29
CA VAL A 84 -1.23 -0.33 7.63
C VAL A 84 -1.07 -1.84 7.42
N LYS A 85 -2.07 -2.65 7.83
CA LYS A 85 -2.07 -4.11 7.60
C LYS A 85 -2.06 -4.43 6.10
N LEU A 86 -2.91 -3.77 5.32
CA LEU A 86 -2.97 -3.92 3.87
C LEU A 86 -1.62 -3.59 3.21
N LEU A 87 -1.01 -2.45 3.56
CA LEU A 87 0.29 -2.03 3.01
C LEU A 87 1.39 -3.05 3.34
N LYS A 88 1.43 -3.58 4.57
CA LYS A 88 2.38 -4.64 4.96
C LYS A 88 2.15 -5.92 4.17
N PHE A 89 0.89 -6.32 3.98
CA PHE A 89 0.54 -7.50 3.21
C PHE A 89 0.95 -7.34 1.73
N TRP A 90 0.58 -6.23 1.09
CA TRP A 90 0.90 -5.96 -0.33
C TRP A 90 2.40 -5.77 -0.60
N MET A 91 3.19 -5.41 0.41
CA MET A 91 4.65 -5.40 0.30
C MET A 91 5.24 -6.75 -0.09
N THR A 92 4.55 -7.86 0.23
CA THR A 92 4.94 -9.21 -0.22
C THR A 92 4.86 -9.35 -1.74
N GLY A 93 3.89 -8.69 -2.39
CA GLY A 93 3.62 -8.72 -3.83
C GLY A 93 4.56 -7.87 -4.70
N LEU A 94 5.46 -7.08 -4.11
CA LEU A 94 6.51 -6.38 -4.85
C LEU A 94 7.45 -7.40 -5.54
N SER A 95 7.77 -7.15 -6.82
CA SER A 95 8.58 -8.07 -7.63
C SER A 95 9.99 -8.26 -7.08
N LYS A 96 10.57 -9.45 -7.28
CA LYS A 96 11.95 -9.76 -6.84
C LYS A 96 12.95 -8.80 -7.48
N THR A 97 12.80 -8.55 -8.79
CA THR A 97 13.63 -7.60 -9.54
C THR A 97 13.59 -6.21 -8.93
N TYR A 98 12.40 -5.68 -8.62
CA TYR A 98 12.24 -4.37 -7.98
C TYR A 98 12.93 -4.31 -6.61
N LYS A 99 12.68 -5.31 -5.74
CA LYS A 99 13.30 -5.39 -4.41
C LYS A 99 14.83 -5.42 -4.51
N SER A 100 15.38 -6.27 -5.37
CA SER A 100 16.82 -6.42 -5.57
C SER A 100 17.46 -5.13 -6.08
N HIS A 101 16.87 -4.48 -7.08
CA HIS A 101 17.38 -3.20 -7.60
C HIS A 101 17.46 -2.16 -6.49
N LEU A 102 16.38 -1.96 -5.72
CA LEU A 102 16.33 -0.92 -4.71
C LEU A 102 17.31 -1.16 -3.54
N MET A 103 17.51 -2.42 -3.16
CA MET A 103 18.49 -2.81 -2.13
C MET A 103 19.94 -2.65 -2.61
N SER A 104 20.19 -2.87 -3.91
CA SER A 104 21.52 -2.74 -4.51
C SER A 104 21.97 -1.28 -4.61
N THR A 105 21.05 -0.34 -4.83
CA THR A 105 21.36 1.10 -4.94
C THR A 105 21.99 1.66 -3.67
N VAL A 106 21.67 1.13 -2.48
CA VAL A 106 22.28 1.53 -1.20
C VAL A 106 23.62 0.85 -0.94
N ARG A 107 23.88 -0.29 -1.61
CA ARG A 107 25.14 -1.04 -1.48
C ARG A 107 26.22 -0.58 -2.46
N SER A 108 25.90 0.27 -3.43
CA SER A 108 26.92 1.04 -4.11
C SER A 108 27.55 1.96 -3.06
N PRO A 109 28.82 1.74 -2.66
CA PRO A 109 29.50 2.75 -1.87
C PRO A 109 29.43 4.02 -2.71
N THR A 110 29.07 5.12 -2.08
CA THR A 110 29.52 6.42 -2.53
C THR A 110 31.05 6.39 -2.58
N SER A 111 31.58 5.86 -3.68
CA SER A 111 32.83 6.29 -4.29
C SER A 111 32.61 7.73 -4.71
N LEU A 112 32.61 8.65 -3.74
CA LEU A 112 32.60 10.11 -3.86
C LEU A 112 32.54 10.70 -2.44
N GLU A 113 33.62 10.54 -1.67
CA GLU A 113 34.08 11.50 -0.64
C GLU A 113 35.44 11.02 -0.09
N SER A 114 36.39 10.86 -1.01
CA SER A 114 37.83 10.77 -0.71
C SER A 114 38.57 11.52 -1.80
N ARG A 115 38.48 12.85 -1.72
CA ARG A 115 39.19 13.91 -2.47
C ARG A 115 38.41 15.17 -2.07
N THR A 116 38.86 15.97 -1.10
CA THR A 116 40.09 16.76 -1.12
C THR A 116 40.41 17.20 0.30
#